data_AF-A0A326TP71-F1
#
_entry.id   AF-A0A326TP71-F1
#
_cell.length_a   1.000
_cell.length_b   1.000
_cell.length_c   1.000
_cell.angle_alpha   90.00
_cell.angle_beta   90.00
_cell.angle_gamma   90.00
#
_symmetry.space_group_name_H-M   'P 1'
#
loop_
_entity.id
_entity.type
_entity.pdbx_description
1 polymer ?
#
loop_
_entity_poly.entity_id
_entity_poly.type
_entity_poly.pdbx_seq_one_letter_code
_entity_poly.pdbx_strand_id
1 'polypeptide(L)'
;MSTKKGFRINRALFAYFAALLFALHLITYFIPSIRDATVANAPLIAEPRTVVAIAAALVLFPVVAALPTPEWVRYAGYGWLGVEVVTEIMQLNDAPTSLTFLSLRYGGHILAGAWIIAASWRSDLLTKIVGSLLALIIVLYSFTAFLPAVAVILLPTPVLYPLWFVLIGLGLTRQQQHPRLQLESQQRQLDPIG
;
A
#
# COMPACT_ATOMS: atom_id res chain seq x y z
N MET A 1 22.67 -30.36 17.13
CA MET A 1 22.57 -29.52 15.91
C MET A 1 21.32 -28.65 16.07
N SER A 2 21.48 -27.37 16.44
CA SER A 2 20.38 -26.50 16.88
C SER A 2 19.67 -25.87 15.67
N THR A 3 18.41 -26.22 15.44
CA THR A 3 17.55 -25.62 14.42
C THR A 3 17.18 -24.19 14.85
N LYS A 4 17.88 -23.18 14.30
CA LYS A 4 17.43 -21.79 14.42
C LYS A 4 16.04 -21.69 13.79
N LYS A 5 14.99 -21.63 14.63
CA LYS A 5 13.65 -21.19 14.20
C LYS A 5 13.77 -19.76 13.71
N GLY A 6 14.07 -19.59 12.42
CA GLY A 6 14.11 -18.28 11.78
C GLY A 6 12.75 -17.61 11.93
N PHE A 7 12.76 -16.34 12.34
CA PHE A 7 11.57 -15.51 12.42
C PHE A 7 10.90 -15.44 11.04
N ARG A 8 9.74 -16.10 10.87
CA ARG A 8 8.98 -16.07 9.63
C ARG A 8 8.07 -14.85 9.64
N ILE A 9 8.45 -13.83 8.86
CA ILE A 9 7.63 -12.64 8.65
C ILE A 9 6.35 -13.04 7.91
N ASN A 10 5.19 -12.86 8.55
CA ASN A 10 3.89 -13.13 7.93
C ASN A 10 3.50 -11.98 6.98
N ARG A 11 3.98 -12.05 5.73
CA ARG A 11 3.76 -11.03 4.70
C ARG A 11 2.27 -10.74 4.43
N ALA A 12 1.39 -11.73 4.54
CA ALA A 12 -0.05 -11.55 4.36
C ALA A 12 -0.64 -10.67 5.47
N LEU A 13 -0.19 -10.86 6.71
CA LEU A 13 -0.61 -10.03 7.85
C LEU A 13 -0.25 -8.55 7.62
N PHE A 14 0.93 -8.26 7.07
CA PHE A 14 1.31 -6.88 6.70
C PHE A 14 0.39 -6.28 5.65
N ALA A 15 -0.05 -7.06 4.65
CA ALA A 15 -1.00 -6.58 3.65
C ALA A 15 -2.38 -6.27 4.28
N TYR A 16 -2.87 -7.08 5.21
CA TYR A 16 -4.12 -6.80 5.91
C TYR A 16 -4.02 -5.57 6.83
N PHE A 17 -2.89 -5.41 7.54
CA PHE A 17 -2.64 -4.19 8.31
C PHE A 17 -2.56 -2.95 7.43
N ALA A 18 -1.90 -3.05 6.27
CA ALA A 18 -1.88 -1.97 5.30
C ALA A 18 -3.29 -1.62 4.82
N ALA A 19 -4.14 -2.61 4.56
CA ALA A 19 -5.53 -2.37 4.18
C ALA A 19 -6.29 -1.54 5.23
N LEU A 20 -6.17 -1.91 6.50
CA LEU A 20 -6.81 -1.19 7.60
C LEU A 20 -6.26 0.24 7.75
N LEU A 21 -4.93 0.40 7.77
CA LEU A 21 -4.30 1.70 7.97
C LEU A 21 -4.55 2.65 6.80
N PHE A 22 -4.51 2.16 5.56
CA PHE A 22 -4.89 2.95 4.39
C PHE A 22 -6.38 3.31 4.41
N ALA A 23 -7.27 2.42 4.82
CA ALA A 23 -8.69 2.76 4.95
C ALA A 23 -8.89 3.93 5.92
N LEU A 24 -8.29 3.84 7.11
CA LEU A 24 -8.34 4.90 8.12
C LEU A 24 -7.73 6.20 7.61
N HIS A 25 -6.54 6.13 7.04
CA HIS A 25 -5.83 7.29 6.52
C HIS A 25 -6.59 7.97 5.37
N LEU A 26 -7.06 7.21 4.37
CA LEU A 26 -7.73 7.76 3.20
C LEU A 26 -9.05 8.46 3.54
N ILE A 27 -9.81 7.93 4.51
CA ILE A 27 -11.04 8.57 4.98
C ILE A 27 -10.77 9.98 5.53
N THR A 28 -9.61 10.22 6.15
CA THR A 28 -9.27 11.54 6.70
C THR A 28 -9.21 12.65 5.64
N TYR A 29 -8.89 12.32 4.38
CA TYR A 29 -8.84 13.31 3.28
C TYR A 29 -10.22 13.84 2.86
N PHE A 30 -11.30 13.13 3.22
CA PHE A 30 -12.67 13.54 2.90
C PHE A 30 -13.28 14.43 3.99
N ILE A 31 -12.58 14.63 5.10
CA ILE A 31 -13.03 15.46 6.23
C ILE A 31 -12.10 16.68 6.30
N PRO A 32 -12.50 17.86 5.77
CA PRO A 32 -11.61 19.02 5.66
C PRO A 32 -10.95 19.42 6.98
N SER A 33 -11.68 19.35 8.10
CA SER A 33 -11.15 19.66 9.44
C SER A 33 -10.05 18.72 9.93
N ILE A 34 -9.96 17.51 9.38
CA ILE A 34 -8.88 16.55 9.66
C ILE A 34 -7.78 16.66 8.61
N ARG A 35 -8.15 16.76 7.33
CA ARG A 35 -7.23 16.89 6.20
C ARG A 35 -6.31 18.10 6.35
N ASP A 36 -6.88 19.24 6.73
CA ASP A 36 -6.18 20.52 6.77
C ASP A 36 -5.57 20.81 8.17
N ALA A 37 -5.58 19.81 9.06
CA ALA A 37 -4.96 19.90 10.38
C ALA A 37 -3.42 19.86 10.25
N THR A 38 -2.77 20.85 10.86
CA THR A 38 -1.32 21.04 10.98
C THR A 38 -0.95 21.19 12.46
N VAL A 39 0.35 21.12 12.77
CA VAL A 39 0.84 21.40 14.14
C VAL A 39 0.49 22.81 14.60
N ALA A 40 0.41 23.76 13.66
CA ALA A 40 0.11 25.16 13.97
C ALA A 40 -1.37 25.40 14.34
N ASN A 41 -2.32 24.67 13.73
CA ASN A 41 -3.75 24.92 13.91
C ASN A 41 -4.48 23.88 14.79
N ALA A 42 -4.04 22.62 14.78
CA ALA A 42 -4.75 21.52 15.43
C ALA A 42 -3.80 20.34 15.73
N PRO A 43 -2.79 20.52 16.61
CA PRO A 43 -1.73 19.53 16.85
C PRO A 43 -2.27 18.17 17.32
N LEU A 44 -3.30 18.16 18.17
CA LEU A 44 -3.95 16.94 18.66
C LEU A 44 -4.65 16.11 17.57
N ILE A 45 -4.93 16.70 16.40
CA ILE A 45 -5.51 16.00 15.24
C ILE A 45 -4.41 15.69 14.22
N ALA A 46 -3.51 16.65 13.98
CA ALA A 46 -2.46 16.55 12.97
C ALA A 46 -1.46 15.43 13.29
N GLU A 47 -0.99 15.32 14.55
CA GLU A 47 0.00 14.33 14.94
C GLU A 47 -0.52 12.89 14.79
N PRO A 48 -1.70 12.50 15.35
CA PRO A 48 -2.21 11.14 15.16
C PRO A 48 -2.48 10.80 13.70
N ARG A 49 -3.00 11.76 12.92
CA ARG A 49 -3.23 11.58 11.48
C ARG A 49 -1.93 11.22 10.76
N THR A 50 -0.86 11.98 11.00
CA THR A 50 0.46 11.74 10.40
C THR A 50 1.07 10.42 10.87
N VAL A 51 0.92 10.05 12.15
CA VAL A 51 1.38 8.75 12.67
C VAL A 51 0.68 7.60 11.94
N VAL A 52 -0.65 7.66 11.75
CA VAL A 52 -1.40 6.64 11.01
C VAL A 52 -0.93 6.55 9.56
N ALA A 53 -0.71 7.69 8.90
CA ALA A 53 -0.23 7.75 7.53
C ALA A 53 1.16 7.11 7.36
N ILE A 54 2.11 7.48 8.21
CA ILE A 54 3.47 6.93 8.20
C ILE A 54 3.44 5.44 8.53
N ALA A 55 2.63 5.02 9.52
CA ALA A 55 2.47 3.61 9.84
C ALA A 55 1.94 2.82 8.63
N ALA A 56 0.97 3.37 7.89
CA ALA A 56 0.42 2.77 6.68
C ALA A 56 1.52 2.53 5.63
N ALA A 57 2.40 3.51 5.40
CA ALA A 57 3.53 3.37 4.49
C ALA A 57 4.56 2.35 4.99
N LEU A 58 4.91 2.38 6.27
CA LEU A 58 5.93 1.49 6.85
C LEU A 58 5.52 0.01 6.81
N VAL A 59 4.26 -0.31 7.08
CA VAL A 59 3.78 -1.70 7.03
C VAL A 59 3.77 -2.28 5.61
N LEU A 60 3.85 -1.44 4.57
CA LEU A 60 3.91 -1.90 3.18
C LEU A 60 5.28 -2.35 2.73
N PHE A 61 6.38 -1.97 3.39
CA PHE A 61 7.73 -2.38 2.97
C PHE A 61 7.87 -3.91 2.82
N PRO A 62 7.43 -4.74 3.79
CA PRO A 62 7.44 -6.19 3.62
C PRO A 62 6.54 -6.70 2.49
N VAL A 63 5.47 -5.97 2.16
CA VAL A 63 4.55 -6.31 1.06
C VAL A 63 5.21 -6.02 -0.29
N VAL A 64 5.84 -4.86 -0.46
CA VAL A 64 6.63 -4.52 -1.65
C VAL A 64 7.72 -5.57 -1.90
N ALA A 65 8.42 -6.00 -0.84
CA ALA A 65 9.43 -7.04 -0.93
C ALA A 65 8.88 -8.42 -1.32
N ALA A 66 7.61 -8.70 -0.98
CA ALA A 66 6.99 -10.01 -1.17
C ALA A 66 6.44 -10.23 -2.58
N LEU A 67 6.04 -9.15 -3.27
CA LEU A 67 5.32 -9.27 -4.54
C LEU A 67 6.27 -9.54 -5.72
N PRO A 68 5.89 -10.46 -6.63
CA PRO A 68 6.72 -10.83 -7.77
C PRO A 68 6.72 -9.73 -8.84
N THR A 69 7.59 -8.75 -8.68
CA THR A 69 7.74 -7.61 -9.61
C THR A 69 9.19 -7.51 -10.11
N PRO A 70 9.41 -6.97 -11.33
CA PRO A 70 10.77 -6.60 -11.79
C PRO A 70 11.45 -5.66 -10.78
N GLU A 71 12.77 -5.74 -10.67
CA GLU A 71 13.51 -5.01 -9.62
C GLU A 71 13.31 -3.50 -9.70
N TRP A 72 13.33 -2.92 -10.91
CA TRP A 72 13.11 -1.49 -11.10
C TRP A 72 11.72 -1.03 -10.61
N VAL A 73 10.71 -1.88 -10.77
CA VAL A 73 9.35 -1.61 -10.28
C VAL A 73 9.27 -1.71 -8.77
N ARG A 74 10.03 -2.64 -8.18
CA ARG A 74 10.13 -2.77 -6.73
C ARG A 74 10.78 -1.52 -6.12
N TYR A 75 11.83 -0.99 -6.76
CA TYR A 75 12.43 0.29 -6.37
C TYR A 75 11.45 1.44 -6.50
N ALA A 76 10.61 1.47 -7.54
CA ALA A 76 9.52 2.45 -7.64
C ALA A 76 8.54 2.32 -6.46
N GLY A 77 8.14 1.11 -6.08
CA GLY A 77 7.30 0.85 -4.90
C GLY A 77 7.92 1.42 -3.61
N TYR A 78 9.20 1.17 -3.35
CA TYR A 78 9.91 1.76 -2.20
C TYR A 78 10.03 3.29 -2.30
N GLY A 79 10.29 3.81 -3.50
CA GLY A 79 10.37 5.25 -3.76
C GLY A 79 9.06 5.95 -3.43
N TRP A 80 7.92 5.37 -3.84
CA TRP A 80 6.60 5.87 -3.46
C TRP A 80 6.44 5.92 -1.93
N LEU A 81 6.73 4.83 -1.21
CA LEU A 81 6.59 4.80 0.25
C LEU A 81 7.47 5.86 0.93
N GLY A 82 8.69 6.07 0.43
CA GLY A 82 9.58 7.14 0.91
C GLY A 82 9.01 8.53 0.67
N VAL A 83 8.49 8.78 -0.54
CA VAL A 83 7.79 10.03 -0.88
C VAL A 83 6.56 10.25 0.01
N GLU A 84 5.77 9.21 0.25
CA GLU A 84 4.58 9.28 1.10
C GLU A 84 4.96 9.80 2.50
N VAL A 85 5.93 9.15 3.14
CA VAL A 85 6.43 9.55 4.48
C VAL A 85 6.95 10.98 4.48
N VAL A 86 7.77 11.37 3.50
CA VAL A 86 8.30 12.74 3.41
C VAL A 86 7.17 13.75 3.27
N THR A 87 6.21 13.47 2.40
CA THR A 87 5.08 14.39 2.17
C THR A 87 4.21 14.51 3.41
N GLU A 88 3.96 13.44 4.16
CA GLU A 88 3.22 13.50 5.44
C GLU A 88 3.92 14.39 6.48
N ILE A 89 5.25 14.31 6.58
CA ILE A 89 6.03 15.20 7.46
C ILE A 89 5.98 16.65 6.97
N MET A 90 6.04 16.89 5.66
CA MET A 90 5.87 18.24 5.11
C MET A 90 4.50 18.83 5.43
N GLN A 91 3.42 18.05 5.28
CA GLN A 91 2.07 18.48 5.58
C GLN A 91 1.89 18.77 7.08
N LEU A 92 2.46 17.93 7.95
CA LEU A 92 2.44 18.14 9.41
C LEU A 92 3.04 19.49 9.81
N ASN A 93 4.15 19.88 9.15
CA ASN A 93 4.92 21.09 9.44
C ASN A 93 4.48 22.32 8.64
N ASP A 94 3.28 22.29 8.05
CA ASP A 94 2.72 23.41 7.27
C ASP A 94 3.69 23.91 6.18
N ALA A 95 4.41 22.99 5.54
CA ALA A 95 5.34 23.34 4.46
C ALA A 95 4.58 24.13 3.37
N PRO A 96 5.12 25.27 2.88
CA PRO A 96 4.41 26.22 2.03
C PRO A 96 3.58 25.55 0.95
N THR A 97 2.27 25.79 1.05
CA THR A 97 1.20 24.94 0.56
C THR A 97 0.78 25.29 -0.87
N SER A 98 1.32 24.55 -1.83
CA SER A 98 0.52 23.79 -2.80
C SER A 98 1.44 23.15 -3.82
N LEU A 99 2.37 23.89 -4.42
CA LEU A 99 3.21 23.35 -5.50
C LEU A 99 4.22 22.32 -5.01
N THR A 100 5.11 22.64 -4.07
CA THR A 100 6.24 21.75 -3.76
C THR A 100 5.80 20.41 -3.17
N PHE A 101 4.97 20.43 -2.13
CA PHE A 101 4.47 19.22 -1.48
C PHE A 101 3.57 18.38 -2.41
N LEU A 102 2.62 19.01 -3.12
CA LEU A 102 1.72 18.24 -4.01
C LEU A 102 2.45 17.71 -5.23
N SER A 103 3.36 18.47 -5.84
CA SER A 103 4.16 17.97 -6.97
C SER A 103 4.99 16.74 -6.58
N LEU A 104 5.59 16.75 -5.38
CA LEU A 104 6.32 15.59 -4.88
C LEU A 104 5.38 14.39 -4.67
N ARG A 105 4.22 14.61 -4.04
CA ARG A 105 3.19 13.57 -3.84
C ARG A 105 2.67 12.98 -5.15
N TYR A 106 2.43 13.81 -6.16
CA TYR A 106 2.01 13.36 -7.49
C TYR A 106 3.09 12.55 -8.19
N GLY A 107 4.37 12.94 -8.06
CA GLY A 107 5.48 12.08 -8.48
C GLY A 107 5.46 10.72 -7.78
N GLY A 108 5.18 10.70 -6.47
CA GLY A 108 4.96 9.49 -5.69
C GLY A 108 3.82 8.61 -6.22
N HIS A 109 2.69 9.18 -6.62
CA HIS A 109 1.58 8.43 -7.22
C HIS A 109 1.96 7.75 -8.54
N ILE A 110 2.83 8.36 -9.36
CA ILE A 110 3.32 7.71 -10.58
C ILE A 110 4.13 6.46 -10.24
N LEU A 111 5.01 6.56 -9.24
CA LEU A 111 5.77 5.41 -8.73
C LEU A 111 4.84 4.34 -8.14
N ALA A 112 3.83 4.74 -7.39
CA ALA A 112 2.81 3.87 -6.83
C ALA A 112 2.04 3.13 -7.94
N GLY A 113 1.59 3.85 -8.96
CA GLY A 113 0.83 3.30 -10.09
C GLY A 113 1.64 2.27 -10.86
N ALA A 114 2.91 2.57 -11.15
CA ALA A 114 3.83 1.63 -11.81
C ALA A 114 4.03 0.34 -10.99
N TRP A 115 4.15 0.47 -9.66
CA TRP A 115 4.26 -0.69 -8.77
C TRP A 115 2.98 -1.51 -8.68
N ILE A 116 1.85 -0.86 -8.42
CA ILE A 116 0.54 -1.51 -8.28
C ILE A 116 0.19 -2.26 -9.56
N ILE A 117 0.33 -1.66 -10.75
CA ILE A 117 -0.04 -2.31 -12.00
C ILE A 117 0.82 -3.56 -12.26
N ALA A 118 2.14 -3.49 -12.05
CA ALA A 118 3.03 -4.62 -12.27
C ALA A 118 2.78 -5.76 -11.28
N ALA A 119 2.58 -5.42 -10.00
CA ALA A 119 2.25 -6.39 -8.96
C ALA A 119 0.90 -7.09 -9.24
N SER A 120 -0.07 -6.33 -9.73
CA SER A 120 -1.41 -6.83 -10.07
C SER A 120 -1.39 -7.72 -11.31
N TRP A 121 -0.50 -7.45 -12.27
CA TRP A 121 -0.43 -8.22 -13.52
C TRP A 121 -0.07 -9.70 -13.32
N ARG A 122 0.69 -9.99 -12.25
CA ARG A 122 1.15 -11.33 -11.85
C ARG A 122 0.20 -12.03 -10.86
N SER A 123 -0.93 -11.41 -10.55
CA SER A 123 -1.91 -11.89 -9.58
C SER A 123 -3.15 -12.49 -10.27
N ASP A 124 -4.14 -12.94 -9.49
CA ASP A 124 -5.41 -13.43 -10.03
C ASP A 124 -6.21 -12.32 -10.75
N LEU A 125 -7.25 -12.71 -11.50
CA LEU A 125 -8.01 -11.79 -12.36
C LEU A 125 -8.63 -10.63 -11.57
N LEU A 126 -9.19 -10.91 -10.38
CA LEU A 126 -9.83 -9.88 -9.56
C LEU A 126 -8.79 -8.85 -9.06
N THR A 127 -7.65 -9.33 -8.54
CA THR A 127 -6.53 -8.47 -8.12
C THR A 127 -6.01 -7.63 -9.27
N LYS A 128 -5.92 -8.23 -10.48
CA LYS A 128 -5.52 -7.54 -11.70
C LYS A 128 -6.45 -6.38 -12.03
N ILE A 129 -7.76 -6.62 -12.07
CA ILE A 129 -8.76 -5.59 -12.39
C ILE A 129 -8.74 -4.46 -11.36
N VAL A 130 -8.86 -4.79 -10.07
CA VAL A 130 -8.89 -3.81 -8.98
C VAL A 130 -7.61 -2.98 -8.96
N GLY A 131 -6.45 -3.63 -9.06
CA GLY A 131 -5.16 -2.93 -9.05
C GLY A 131 -4.93 -2.07 -10.28
N SER A 132 -5.37 -2.51 -11.46
CA SER A 132 -5.23 -1.72 -12.70
C SER A 132 -6.09 -0.46 -12.65
N LEU A 133 -7.34 -0.60 -12.16
CA LEU A 133 -8.23 0.54 -11.95
C LEU A 133 -7.66 1.52 -10.92
N LEU A 134 -7.16 1.01 -9.79
CA LEU A 134 -6.54 1.82 -8.74
C LEU A 134 -5.32 2.59 -9.29
N ALA A 135 -4.41 1.90 -9.97
CA ALA A 135 -3.22 2.50 -10.57
C ALA A 135 -3.59 3.58 -11.59
N LEU A 136 -4.60 3.33 -12.42
CA LEU A 136 -5.08 4.30 -13.40
C LEU A 136 -5.62 5.56 -12.72
N ILE A 137 -6.45 5.41 -11.69
CA ILE A 137 -7.06 6.53 -10.96
C ILE A 137 -5.98 7.44 -10.36
N ILE A 138 -5.00 6.89 -9.64
CA ILE A 138 -3.96 7.69 -8.97
C ILE A 138 -3.00 8.35 -9.98
N VAL A 139 -2.71 7.68 -11.09
CA VAL A 139 -1.89 8.24 -12.17
C VAL A 139 -2.63 9.37 -12.87
N LEU A 140 -3.89 9.17 -13.27
CA LEU A 140 -4.69 10.20 -13.93
C LEU A 140 -4.90 11.42 -13.04
N TYR A 141 -5.16 11.21 -11.75
CA TYR A 141 -5.29 12.30 -10.79
C TYR A 141 -4.02 13.16 -10.73
N SER A 142 -2.84 12.52 -10.80
CA SER A 142 -1.54 13.22 -10.77
C SER A 142 -1.34 14.20 -11.94
N PHE A 143 -1.99 13.94 -13.09
CA PHE A 143 -1.95 14.83 -14.25
C PHE A 143 -3.10 15.84 -14.30
N THR A 144 -4.13 15.67 -13.48
CA THR A 144 -5.37 16.45 -13.59
C THR A 144 -5.67 17.25 -12.33
N ALA A 145 -4.85 17.13 -11.29
CA ALA A 145 -5.07 17.75 -9.98
C ALA A 145 -5.17 19.29 -9.97
N PHE A 146 -4.76 19.97 -11.04
CA PHE A 146 -4.94 21.41 -11.22
C PHE A 146 -6.34 21.81 -11.72
N LEU A 147 -7.16 20.84 -12.14
CA LEU A 147 -8.52 21.09 -12.61
C LEU A 147 -9.50 21.19 -11.45
N PRO A 148 -10.47 22.12 -11.49
CA PRO A 148 -11.50 22.22 -10.47
C PRO A 148 -12.36 20.94 -10.42
N ALA A 149 -12.82 20.57 -9.22
CA ALA A 149 -13.66 19.40 -8.95
C ALA A 149 -13.08 18.01 -9.32
N VAL A 150 -11.82 17.93 -9.76
CA VAL A 150 -11.17 16.67 -10.12
C VAL A 150 -10.94 15.72 -8.94
N ALA A 151 -11.01 16.23 -7.71
CA ALA A 151 -10.95 15.41 -6.49
C ALA A 151 -12.02 14.29 -6.47
N VAL A 152 -13.12 14.45 -7.22
CA VAL A 152 -14.14 13.41 -7.42
C VAL A 152 -13.55 12.13 -8.04
N ILE A 153 -12.49 12.24 -8.86
CA ILE A 153 -11.78 11.08 -9.43
C ILE A 153 -11.18 10.19 -8.33
N LEU A 154 -10.83 10.77 -7.17
CA LEU A 154 -10.28 10.02 -6.05
C LEU A 154 -11.33 9.34 -5.16
N LEU A 155 -12.64 9.62 -5.34
CA LEU A 155 -13.70 9.03 -4.52
C LEU A 155 -13.67 7.48 -4.46
N PRO A 156 -13.27 6.75 -5.50
CA PRO A 156 -13.15 5.29 -5.40
C PRO A 156 -11.95 4.80 -4.56
N THR A 157 -10.92 5.64 -4.36
CA THR A 157 -9.65 5.20 -3.76
C THR A 157 -9.76 4.70 -2.30
N PRO A 158 -10.62 5.25 -1.41
CA PRO A 158 -10.81 4.71 -0.05
C PRO A 158 -11.33 3.28 -0.02
N VAL A 159 -11.97 2.81 -1.10
CA VAL A 159 -12.44 1.43 -1.24
C VAL A 159 -11.42 0.59 -1.98
N LEU A 160 -10.87 1.12 -3.08
CA LEU A 160 -9.97 0.36 -3.96
C LEU A 160 -8.63 0.03 -3.31
N TYR A 161 -8.02 0.94 -2.55
CA TYR A 161 -6.74 0.66 -1.86
C TYR A 161 -6.89 -0.48 -0.84
N PRO A 162 -7.79 -0.40 0.15
CA PRO A 162 -7.97 -1.49 1.11
C PRO A 162 -8.37 -2.80 0.44
N LEU A 163 -9.27 -2.76 -0.54
CA LEU A 163 -9.68 -3.95 -1.29
C LEU A 163 -8.48 -4.60 -1.99
N TRP A 164 -7.66 -3.79 -2.67
CA TRP A 164 -6.46 -4.29 -3.35
C TRP A 164 -5.49 -4.96 -2.37
N PHE A 165 -5.22 -4.33 -1.22
CA PHE A 165 -4.35 -4.91 -0.20
C PHE A 165 -4.91 -6.20 0.40
N VAL A 166 -6.22 -6.30 0.62
CA VAL A 166 -6.87 -7.54 1.07
C VAL A 166 -6.67 -8.66 0.06
N LEU A 167 -6.87 -8.37 -1.24
CA LEU A 167 -6.66 -9.34 -2.32
C LEU A 167 -5.21 -9.81 -2.38
N ILE A 168 -4.26 -8.89 -2.23
CA ILE A 168 -2.83 -9.21 -2.12
C ILE A 168 -2.55 -10.12 -0.91
N GLY A 169 -3.12 -9.81 0.27
CA GLY A 169 -2.98 -10.64 1.46
C GLY A 169 -3.53 -12.06 1.27
N LEU A 170 -4.67 -12.19 0.58
CA LEU A 170 -5.24 -13.49 0.21
C LEU A 170 -4.31 -14.26 -0.74
N GLY A 171 -3.77 -13.58 -1.76
CA GLY A 171 -2.81 -14.18 -2.70
C GLY A 171 -1.55 -14.68 -2.01
N LEU A 172 -0.96 -13.88 -1.11
CA LEU A 172 0.22 -14.25 -0.32
C LEU A 172 -0.06 -15.43 0.61
N THR A 173 -1.25 -15.50 1.21
CA THR A 173 -1.66 -16.64 2.06
C THR A 173 -1.72 -17.93 1.25
N ARG A 174 -2.33 -17.91 0.06
CA ARG A 174 -2.40 -19.07 -0.84
C ARG A 174 -1.01 -19.54 -1.26
N GLN A 175 -0.12 -18.62 -1.62
CA GLN A 175 1.27 -18.95 -1.99
C GLN A 175 2.04 -19.65 -0.86
N GLN A 176 1.81 -19.27 0.40
CA GLN A 176 2.45 -19.92 1.55
C GLN A 176 1.91 -21.33 1.82
N GLN A 177 0.66 -21.63 1.45
CA GLN A 177 0.04 -22.93 1.66
C GLN A 177 0.48 -23.99 0.64
N HIS A 178 0.76 -23.60 -0.61
CA HIS A 178 1.10 -24.55 -1.69
C HIS A 178 2.30 -25.46 -1.38
N PRO A 179 3.48 -24.96 -0.96
CA PRO A 179 4.62 -25.81 -0.65
C PRO A 179 4.35 -26.77 0.51
N ARG A 180 3.56 -26.33 1.50
CA ARG A 180 3.19 -27.15 2.65
C ARG A 180 2.33 -28.34 2.23
N LEU A 181 1.32 -28.11 1.39
CA LEU A 181 0.45 -29.17 0.88
C LEU A 181 1.23 -30.17 0.03
N GLN A 182 2.20 -29.70 -0.76
CA GLN A 182 3.09 -30.59 -1.53
C GLN A 182 3.91 -31.50 -0.62
N LEU A 183 4.55 -30.94 0.42
CA LEU A 183 5.32 -31.73 1.40
C LEU A 183 4.44 -32.74 2.15
N GLU A 184 3.24 -32.33 2.58
CA GLU A 184 2.29 -33.23 3.26
C GLU A 184 1.77 -34.35 2.34
N SER A 185 1.65 -34.09 1.03
CA SER A 185 1.29 -35.12 0.05
C SER A 185 2.43 -36.08 -0.23
N GLN A 186 3.67 -35.58 -0.35
CA GLN A 186 4.86 -36.39 -0.57
C GLN A 186 5.16 -37.27 0.65
N GLN A 187 5.02 -36.76 1.86
CA GLN A 187 5.20 -37.55 3.08
C GLN A 187 4.15 -38.67 3.20
N ARG A 188 2.88 -38.39 2.87
CA ARG A 188 1.83 -39.43 2.82
C ARG A 188 2.09 -40.52 1.78
N GLN A 189 2.77 -40.20 0.67
CA GLN A 189 3.17 -41.21 -0.31
C GLN A 189 4.34 -42.08 0.17
N LEU A 190 5.20 -41.53 1.04
CA LEU A 190 6.35 -42.25 1.59
C LEU A 190 5.99 -43.16 2.77
N ASP A 191 4.90 -42.85 3.49
CA ASP A 191 4.39 -43.62 4.63
C ASP A 191 3.03 -44.29 4.32
N PRO A 192 2.94 -45.29 3.43
CA PRO A 192 1.66 -45.91 3.03
C PRO A 192 1.03 -46.83 4.10
N ILE A 193 1.72 -47.13 5.21
CA ILE A 193 1.30 -48.09 6.25
C ILE A 193 1.29 -47.44 7.66
N GLY A 194 1.25 -46.11 7.73
CA GLY A 194 1.15 -45.34 8.98
C GLY A 194 -0.28 -45.24 9.52
#